data_AF-A0A1I8B882-F1
#
_entry.id   AF-A0A1I8B882-F1
#
_cell.length_a   1.000
_cell.length_b   1.000
_cell.length_c   1.000
_cell.angle_alpha   90.00
_cell.angle_beta   90.00
_cell.angle_gamma   90.00
#
_symmetry.space_group_name_H-M   'P 1'
#
loop_
_entity.id
_entity.type
_entity.pdbx_description
1 polymer ?
#
loop_
_entity_poly.entity_id
_entity_poly.type
_entity_poly.pdbx_seq_one_letter_code
_entity_poly.pdbx_strand_id
1 'polypeptide(L)'
;MPPLQAFGHHWNISRVICSLVIFIVHNPFGCSTFVWLPIVSLMIFLNVLSGGLSFALAMLSAQGSIMEMEKRRHVSTLLYARLPVFFVEVIWTITTTLLSFNIFYNADNLCKIESGIRIAVVIEWILVISIFIGAICVFNPHEGRRMDRSLVDERLYWKRNFFLCKMRADSQVRQALDDIAMLISQFFEDNNYVISDIIAGLLLLVHSPHKRIPPPIESIIKTENELPHWMKLPNCLKYASRYFEFAFAVYGWPHYIACNCACGAWYLLCKKLNCCCRSHALELMLDDECTLAFVCFRNGLFEVPFAVVIDHHTNAIVIAIRGSASFMDIITDLSLDDEMLDSIDVDSDPILRSDKELDGYGEIRVHRGILKSARYIYETLQANHIIEDAQQRYPNYHIMICGHSLGAGIGSLLALFLKIKCPDIRCYAFAPPGSVISENGIYVTEKSTLSFVLGDDVVPRMTFQSISLLKTEVERELTTTDKAKYEILIKGIFKLIVSYPFSLHRGLD
;
A
#
# COMPACT_ATOMS: atom_id res chain seq x y z
N MET A 1 -1.87 -13.36 16.02
CA MET A 1 -3.06 -12.50 15.87
C MET A 1 -3.25 -11.56 17.09
N PRO A 2 -2.53 -10.42 17.26
CA PRO A 2 -2.78 -9.55 18.43
C PRO A 2 -3.58 -8.24 18.25
N PRO A 3 -3.74 -7.58 17.08
CA PRO A 3 -4.37 -6.25 17.10
C PRO A 3 -5.88 -6.32 17.33
N LEU A 4 -6.51 -7.43 16.93
CA LEU A 4 -7.93 -7.71 17.16
C LEU A 4 -8.25 -8.12 18.62
N GLN A 5 -7.24 -8.56 19.38
CA GLN A 5 -7.43 -9.05 20.76
C GLN A 5 -7.46 -7.91 21.78
N ALA A 6 -6.69 -6.84 21.57
CA ALA A 6 -6.78 -5.62 22.36
C ALA A 6 -8.07 -4.84 22.06
N PHE A 7 -8.52 -4.85 20.79
CA PHE A 7 -9.80 -4.24 20.39
C PHE A 7 -11.00 -4.93 21.04
N GLY A 8 -11.02 -6.27 21.09
CA GLY A 8 -12.08 -7.02 21.77
C GLY A 8 -12.13 -6.80 23.29
N HIS A 9 -10.98 -6.55 23.94
CA HIS A 9 -10.90 -6.29 25.39
C HIS A 9 -11.56 -4.96 25.79
N HIS A 10 -11.18 -3.86 25.13
CA HIS A 10 -11.79 -2.55 25.38
C HIS A 10 -13.27 -2.54 25.02
N TRP A 11 -13.64 -3.26 23.97
CA TRP A 11 -15.02 -3.32 23.52
C TRP A 11 -15.90 -4.17 24.45
N ASN A 12 -15.45 -5.32 24.95
CA ASN A 12 -16.25 -6.14 25.89
C ASN A 12 -16.40 -5.49 27.27
N ILE A 13 -15.40 -4.75 27.75
CA ILE A 13 -15.53 -3.95 28.97
C ILE A 13 -16.49 -2.78 28.74
N SER A 14 -16.40 -2.11 27.58
CA SER A 14 -17.37 -1.10 27.16
C SER A 14 -18.79 -1.66 27.05
N ARG A 15 -18.99 -2.90 26.58
CA ARG A 15 -20.30 -3.59 26.54
C ARG A 15 -20.93 -3.73 27.92
N VAL A 16 -20.15 -4.20 28.90
CA VAL A 16 -20.64 -4.41 30.27
C VAL A 16 -20.95 -3.06 30.93
N ILE A 17 -20.07 -2.07 30.77
CA ILE A 17 -20.25 -0.72 31.33
C ILE A 17 -21.43 -0.01 30.69
N CYS A 18 -21.55 0.00 29.35
CA CYS A 18 -22.69 0.62 28.66
C CYS A 18 -24.01 -0.06 29.02
N SER A 19 -24.05 -1.40 29.10
CA SER A 19 -25.25 -2.13 29.51
C SER A 19 -25.66 -1.82 30.95
N LEU A 20 -24.68 -1.71 31.88
CA LEU A 20 -24.91 -1.32 33.27
C LEU A 20 -25.34 0.14 33.41
N VAL A 21 -24.74 1.06 32.64
CA VAL A 21 -25.09 2.49 32.65
C VAL A 21 -26.51 2.69 32.10
N ILE A 22 -26.87 2.02 31.00
CA ILE A 22 -28.24 2.03 30.45
C ILE A 22 -29.22 1.46 31.49
N PHE A 23 -28.86 0.37 32.17
CA PHE A 23 -29.68 -0.25 33.22
C PHE A 23 -29.89 0.67 34.44
N ILE A 24 -28.85 1.40 34.88
CA ILE A 24 -28.92 2.32 36.02
C ILE A 24 -29.68 3.61 35.67
N VAL A 25 -29.41 4.21 34.51
CA VAL A 25 -29.99 5.49 34.07
C VAL A 25 -31.49 5.38 33.81
N HIS A 26 -31.98 4.22 33.36
CA HIS A 26 -33.40 4.03 33.04
C HIS A 26 -34.27 3.47 34.17
N ASN A 27 -33.71 3.25 35.37
CA ASN A 27 -34.38 2.87 36.61
C ASN A 27 -35.50 1.80 36.46
N PRO A 28 -35.13 0.51 36.38
CA PRO A 28 -36.03 -0.60 36.01
C PRO A 28 -37.11 -0.95 37.02
N PHE A 29 -37.08 -0.37 38.22
CA PHE A 29 -38.01 -0.67 39.30
C PHE A 29 -39.35 0.07 39.18
N GLY A 30 -39.53 0.93 38.17
CA GLY A 30 -40.76 1.70 37.95
C GLY A 30 -41.82 1.02 37.07
N CYS A 31 -41.60 -0.21 36.60
CA CYS A 31 -42.49 -0.88 35.64
C CYS A 31 -43.10 -2.17 36.19
N SER A 32 -44.43 -2.30 36.01
CA SER A 32 -45.28 -3.31 36.66
C SER A 32 -45.13 -4.73 36.10
N THR A 33 -44.49 -4.90 34.94
CA THR A 33 -44.29 -6.19 34.28
C THR A 33 -42.81 -6.58 34.24
N PHE A 34 -42.44 -7.65 34.96
CA PHE A 34 -41.08 -8.21 35.03
C PHE A 34 -40.65 -9.04 33.79
N VAL A 35 -41.39 -8.95 32.67
CA VAL A 35 -41.13 -9.74 31.45
C VAL A 35 -39.73 -9.47 30.86
N TRP A 36 -39.20 -8.26 31.07
CA TRP A 36 -37.88 -7.82 30.60
C TRP A 36 -36.71 -8.41 31.39
N LEU A 37 -36.95 -8.82 32.63
CA LEU A 37 -35.92 -9.29 33.55
C LEU A 37 -35.20 -10.56 33.05
N PRO A 38 -35.89 -11.65 32.65
CA PRO A 38 -35.21 -12.83 32.10
C PRO A 38 -34.47 -12.52 30.79
N ILE A 39 -34.98 -11.57 29.99
CA ILE A 39 -34.39 -11.22 28.70
C ILE A 39 -33.03 -10.53 28.88
N VAL A 40 -33.03 -9.49 29.73
CA VAL A 40 -31.82 -8.74 30.06
C VAL A 40 -30.85 -9.60 30.86
N SER A 41 -31.33 -10.46 31.76
CA SER A 41 -30.49 -11.37 32.54
C SER A 41 -29.74 -12.37 31.66
N LEU A 42 -30.39 -12.98 30.67
CA LEU A 42 -29.72 -13.91 29.75
C LEU A 42 -28.75 -13.17 28.82
N MET A 43 -29.08 -11.96 28.38
CA MET A 43 -28.19 -11.11 27.59
C MET A 43 -26.91 -10.73 28.35
N ILE A 44 -27.04 -10.35 29.63
CA ILE A 44 -25.89 -10.06 30.50
C ILE A 44 -25.06 -11.33 30.71
N PHE A 45 -25.70 -12.47 30.99
CA PHE A 45 -25.00 -13.74 31.18
C PHE A 45 -24.17 -14.15 29.96
N LEU A 46 -24.76 -14.11 28.75
CA LEU A 46 -24.05 -14.43 27.51
C LEU A 46 -22.88 -13.48 27.28
N ASN A 47 -23.07 -12.18 27.52
CA ASN A 47 -22.02 -11.17 27.40
C ASN A 47 -20.86 -11.39 28.38
N VAL A 48 -21.15 -11.73 29.65
CA VAL A 48 -20.12 -12.05 30.65
C VAL A 48 -19.37 -13.33 30.27
N LEU A 49 -20.08 -14.38 29.84
CA LEU A 49 -19.48 -15.63 29.42
C LEU A 49 -18.57 -15.44 28.20
N SER A 50 -19.06 -14.73 27.18
CA SER A 50 -18.32 -14.41 25.96
C SER A 50 -17.13 -13.50 26.22
N GLY A 51 -17.29 -12.51 27.12
CA GLY A 51 -16.20 -11.67 27.60
C GLY A 51 -15.12 -12.48 28.32
N GLY A 52 -15.51 -13.41 29.21
CA GLY A 52 -14.61 -14.32 29.90
C GLY A 52 -13.84 -15.24 28.94
N LEU A 53 -14.53 -15.84 27.97
CA LEU A 53 -13.90 -16.66 26.93
C LEU A 53 -12.96 -15.84 26.04
N SER A 54 -13.33 -14.60 25.69
CA SER A 54 -12.45 -13.68 24.96
C SER A 54 -11.19 -13.35 25.76
N PHE A 55 -11.34 -13.11 27.07
CA PHE A 55 -10.22 -12.80 27.96
C PHE A 55 -9.27 -13.99 28.08
N ALA A 56 -9.80 -15.19 28.33
CA ALA A 56 -9.00 -16.41 28.36
C ALA A 56 -8.28 -16.68 27.03
N LEU A 57 -8.95 -16.43 25.90
CA LEU A 57 -8.36 -16.58 24.57
C LEU A 57 -7.26 -15.55 24.32
N ALA A 58 -7.44 -14.31 24.75
CA ALA A 58 -6.39 -13.28 24.69
C ALA A 58 -5.18 -13.65 25.55
N MET A 59 -5.41 -14.13 26.78
CA MET A 59 -4.33 -14.56 27.68
C MET A 59 -3.54 -15.74 27.10
N LEU A 60 -4.22 -16.77 26.61
CA LEU A 60 -3.56 -17.93 26.00
C LEU A 60 -2.87 -17.58 24.67
N SER A 61 -3.46 -16.70 23.86
CA SER A 61 -2.86 -16.24 22.61
C SER A 61 -1.67 -15.30 22.82
N ALA A 62 -1.55 -14.69 24.00
CA ALA A 62 -0.46 -13.81 24.38
C ALA A 62 0.77 -14.56 24.92
N GLN A 63 0.68 -15.89 25.10
CA GLN A 63 1.77 -16.69 25.65
C GLN A 63 2.83 -17.03 24.61
N GLY A 64 4.09 -16.93 25.03
CA GLY A 64 5.26 -17.32 24.23
C GLY A 64 5.64 -16.32 23.15
N SER A 65 6.78 -16.59 22.51
CA SER A 65 7.21 -15.83 21.34
C SER A 65 6.46 -16.28 20.07
N ILE A 66 6.68 -15.58 18.96
CA ILE A 66 6.02 -15.86 17.68
C ILE A 66 6.33 -17.28 17.18
N MET A 67 7.55 -17.78 17.41
CA MET A 67 7.99 -19.11 16.96
C MET A 67 7.58 -20.24 17.91
N GLU A 68 7.26 -19.95 19.18
CA GLU A 68 6.81 -20.95 20.15
C GLU A 68 5.31 -21.27 19.99
N MET A 69 4.97 -22.12 19.02
CA MET A 69 3.57 -22.48 18.75
C MET A 69 2.94 -23.37 19.83
N GLU A 70 3.74 -24.18 20.55
CA GLU A 70 3.21 -25.14 21.53
C GLU A 70 2.49 -24.49 22.72
N LYS A 71 2.98 -23.33 23.19
CA LYS A 71 2.35 -22.57 24.28
C LYS A 71 0.93 -22.10 23.92
N ARG A 72 0.63 -21.97 22.63
CA ARG A 72 -0.65 -21.50 22.08
C ARG A 72 -1.55 -22.65 21.60
N ARG A 73 -1.20 -23.92 21.88
CA ARG A 73 -1.94 -25.10 21.38
C ARG A 73 -3.42 -25.14 21.77
N HIS A 74 -3.78 -24.58 22.92
CA HIS A 74 -5.16 -24.58 23.42
C HIS A 74 -6.01 -23.44 22.86
N VAL A 75 -5.42 -22.50 22.10
CA VAL A 75 -6.16 -21.39 21.48
C VAL A 75 -7.20 -21.93 20.50
N SER A 76 -6.85 -22.93 19.69
CA SER A 76 -7.78 -23.58 18.76
C SER A 76 -8.93 -24.26 19.52
N THR A 77 -8.63 -25.02 20.58
CA THR A 77 -9.64 -25.67 21.43
C THR A 77 -10.62 -24.66 22.04
N LEU A 78 -10.11 -23.56 22.58
CA LEU A 78 -10.95 -22.51 23.18
C LEU A 78 -11.77 -21.76 22.13
N LEU A 79 -11.23 -21.60 20.92
CA LEU A 79 -11.95 -21.00 19.79
C LEU A 79 -13.09 -21.90 19.31
N TYR A 80 -12.88 -23.22 19.24
CA TYR A 80 -13.94 -24.19 18.98
C TYR A 80 -14.99 -24.21 20.09
N ALA A 81 -14.59 -24.04 21.35
CA ALA A 81 -15.53 -23.94 22.48
C ALA A 81 -16.35 -22.63 22.46
N ARG A 82 -15.78 -21.54 21.93
CA ARG A 82 -16.47 -20.25 21.78
C ARG A 82 -17.51 -20.26 20.66
N LEU A 83 -17.28 -21.03 19.60
CA LEU A 83 -18.14 -21.02 18.41
C LEU A 83 -19.62 -21.35 18.72
N PRO A 84 -19.97 -22.38 19.52
CA PRO A 84 -21.34 -22.61 19.97
C PRO A 84 -21.94 -21.45 20.76
N VAL A 85 -21.16 -20.82 21.65
CA VAL A 85 -21.61 -19.67 22.44
C VAL A 85 -21.97 -18.50 21.52
N PHE A 86 -21.17 -18.26 20.50
CA PHE A 86 -21.45 -17.24 19.48
C PHE A 86 -22.74 -17.53 18.69
N PHE A 87 -23.01 -18.79 18.32
CA PHE A 87 -24.28 -19.13 17.69
C PHE A 87 -25.48 -18.86 18.60
N VAL A 88 -25.36 -19.17 19.90
CA VAL A 88 -26.40 -18.85 20.89
C VAL A 88 -26.57 -17.33 21.02
N GLU A 89 -25.50 -16.56 21.02
CA GLU A 89 -25.55 -15.08 21.02
C GLU A 89 -26.30 -14.54 19.79
N VAL A 90 -26.03 -15.06 18.59
CA VAL A 90 -26.71 -14.63 17.36
C VAL A 90 -28.21 -14.96 17.40
N ILE A 91 -28.57 -16.19 17.78
CA ILE A 91 -29.98 -16.61 17.92
C ILE A 91 -30.70 -15.74 18.96
N TRP A 92 -30.04 -15.49 20.08
CA TRP A 92 -30.58 -14.64 21.14
C TRP A 92 -30.75 -13.19 20.66
N THR A 93 -29.77 -12.63 19.96
CA THR A 93 -29.83 -11.28 19.38
C THR A 93 -30.95 -11.15 18.36
N ILE A 94 -31.19 -12.16 17.53
CA ILE A 94 -32.34 -12.20 16.61
C ILE A 94 -33.66 -12.21 17.41
N THR A 95 -33.75 -13.06 18.44
CA THR A 95 -34.94 -13.18 19.28
C THR A 95 -35.25 -11.88 20.01
N THR A 96 -34.24 -11.22 20.60
CA THR A 96 -34.41 -9.93 21.28
C THR A 96 -34.74 -8.80 20.30
N THR A 97 -34.22 -8.85 19.07
CA THR A 97 -34.61 -7.91 18.00
C THR A 97 -36.10 -8.06 17.67
N LEU A 98 -36.55 -9.29 17.37
CA LEU A 98 -37.96 -9.55 17.06
C LEU A 98 -38.88 -9.13 18.20
N LEU A 99 -38.48 -9.39 19.44
CA LEU A 99 -39.25 -9.01 20.62
C LEU A 99 -39.29 -7.49 20.86
N SER A 100 -38.13 -6.83 20.71
CA SER A 100 -37.95 -5.39 20.90
C SER A 100 -38.72 -4.53 19.89
N PHE A 101 -38.86 -5.04 18.66
CA PHE A 101 -39.53 -4.34 17.57
C PHE A 101 -40.98 -4.78 17.31
N ASN A 102 -41.40 -6.01 17.68
CA ASN A 102 -42.80 -6.46 17.53
C ASN A 102 -43.67 -6.32 18.80
N ILE A 103 -43.14 -6.56 20.01
CA ILE A 103 -43.97 -6.60 21.24
C ILE A 103 -44.16 -5.21 21.85
N PHE A 104 -43.11 -4.38 21.87
CA PHE A 104 -43.21 -3.04 22.43
C PHE A 104 -43.97 -2.03 21.55
N TYR A 105 -44.12 -2.30 20.25
CA TYR A 105 -44.82 -1.41 19.33
C TYR A 105 -46.33 -1.33 19.63
N ASN A 106 -46.90 -2.35 20.28
CA ASN A 106 -48.34 -2.50 20.50
C ASN A 106 -48.79 -2.24 21.95
N ALA A 107 -47.90 -1.75 22.82
CA ALA A 107 -48.20 -1.55 24.23
C ALA A 107 -48.12 -0.07 24.60
N ASP A 108 -49.26 0.61 24.56
CA ASP A 108 -49.44 2.06 24.77
C ASP A 108 -48.99 2.62 26.14
N ASN A 109 -48.36 1.80 27.00
CA ASN A 109 -47.88 2.22 28.32
C ASN A 109 -46.63 1.45 28.78
N LEU A 110 -45.53 1.46 28.01
CA LEU A 110 -44.25 0.95 28.50
C LEU A 110 -43.15 2.01 28.59
N CYS A 111 -42.71 2.23 29.83
CA CYS A 111 -41.34 2.39 30.31
C CYS A 111 -40.28 3.00 29.37
N LYS A 112 -39.55 4.01 29.85
CA LYS A 112 -38.35 4.58 29.18
C LYS A 112 -37.24 3.55 28.82
N ILE A 113 -37.32 2.30 29.30
CA ILE A 113 -36.32 1.24 29.03
C ILE A 113 -36.44 0.66 27.61
N GLU A 114 -37.56 0.84 26.91
CA GLU A 114 -37.74 0.40 25.52
C GLU A 114 -36.66 0.98 24.59
N SER A 115 -36.36 2.27 24.74
CA SER A 115 -35.30 2.94 24.00
C SER A 115 -33.92 2.36 24.33
N GLY A 116 -33.66 2.08 25.61
CA GLY A 116 -32.41 1.45 26.07
C GLY A 116 -32.19 0.04 25.49
N ILE A 117 -33.24 -0.79 25.44
CA ILE A 117 -33.17 -2.13 24.85
C ILE A 117 -32.92 -2.05 23.34
N ARG A 118 -33.57 -1.13 22.62
CA ARG A 118 -33.34 -0.92 21.17
C ARG A 118 -31.91 -0.49 20.88
N ILE A 119 -31.36 0.44 21.65
CA ILE A 119 -29.96 0.88 21.51
C ILE A 119 -29.00 -0.28 21.79
N ALA A 120 -29.24 -1.06 22.85
CA ALA A 120 -28.41 -2.22 23.18
C ALA A 120 -28.40 -3.27 22.05
N VAL A 121 -29.56 -3.56 21.46
CA VAL A 121 -29.70 -4.50 20.33
C VAL A 121 -28.92 -4.02 19.09
N VAL A 122 -28.98 -2.72 18.76
CA VAL A 122 -28.24 -2.15 17.62
C VAL A 122 -26.73 -2.27 17.84
N ILE A 123 -26.24 -1.96 19.05
CA ILE A 123 -24.82 -2.13 19.41
C ILE A 123 -24.39 -3.59 19.28
N GLU A 124 -25.25 -4.54 19.69
CA GLU A 124 -24.98 -5.97 19.59
C GLU A 124 -24.89 -6.46 18.14
N TRP A 125 -25.73 -5.95 17.23
CA TRP A 125 -25.63 -6.25 15.80
C TRP A 125 -24.35 -5.71 15.16
N ILE A 126 -23.97 -4.46 15.46
CA ILE A 126 -22.70 -3.89 15.00
C ILE A 126 -21.54 -4.80 15.41
N LEU A 127 -21.63 -5.39 16.61
CA LEU A 127 -20.63 -6.27 17.14
C LEU A 127 -20.55 -7.63 16.45
N VAL A 128 -21.69 -8.30 16.31
CA VAL A 128 -21.77 -9.57 15.58
C VAL A 128 -21.20 -9.40 14.17
N ILE A 129 -21.57 -8.32 13.47
CA ILE A 129 -21.07 -8.01 12.13
C ILE A 129 -19.55 -7.81 12.13
N SER A 130 -19.01 -7.07 13.10
CA SER A 130 -17.55 -6.86 13.19
C SER A 130 -16.77 -8.16 13.45
N ILE A 131 -17.32 -9.09 14.24
CA ILE A 131 -16.73 -10.43 14.46
C ILE A 131 -16.78 -11.26 13.18
N PHE A 132 -17.88 -11.22 12.42
CA PHE A 132 -17.98 -11.90 11.12
C PHE A 132 -16.96 -11.37 10.11
N ILE A 133 -16.82 -10.04 10.01
CA ILE A 133 -15.79 -9.41 9.16
C ILE A 133 -14.40 -9.85 9.61
N GLY A 134 -14.13 -9.81 10.92
CA GLY A 134 -12.86 -10.27 11.49
C GLY A 134 -12.56 -11.74 11.18
N ALA A 135 -13.55 -12.63 11.29
CA ALA A 135 -13.41 -14.04 10.98
C ALA A 135 -13.11 -14.27 9.48
N ILE A 136 -13.79 -13.56 8.58
CA ILE A 136 -13.53 -13.67 7.14
C ILE A 136 -12.11 -13.19 6.79
N CYS A 137 -11.63 -12.13 7.46
CA CYS A 137 -10.31 -11.56 7.21
C CYS A 137 -9.16 -12.38 7.82
N VAL A 138 -9.42 -13.22 8.83
CA VAL A 138 -8.37 -13.82 9.68
C VAL A 138 -8.40 -15.35 9.68
N PHE A 139 -9.57 -15.98 9.50
CA PHE A 139 -9.70 -17.41 9.70
C PHE A 139 -9.12 -18.21 8.53
N ASN A 140 -8.22 -19.14 8.86
CA ASN A 140 -7.69 -20.14 7.93
C ASN A 140 -8.24 -21.53 8.28
N PRO A 141 -9.17 -22.10 7.50
CA PRO A 141 -9.84 -23.36 7.84
C PRO A 141 -8.93 -24.60 7.76
N HIS A 142 -7.65 -24.47 7.38
CA HIS A 142 -6.72 -25.60 7.17
C HIS A 142 -5.46 -25.51 8.03
N GLU A 143 -5.62 -25.25 9.33
CA GLU A 143 -4.56 -25.43 10.36
C GLU A 143 -4.37 -26.90 10.81
N GLY A 144 -5.00 -27.88 10.13
CA GLY A 144 -5.18 -29.23 10.67
C GLY A 144 -4.34 -30.37 10.08
N ARG A 145 -3.55 -30.18 9.02
CA ARG A 145 -2.76 -31.29 8.44
C ARG A 145 -1.31 -30.89 8.23
N ARG A 146 -0.45 -31.52 9.03
CA ARG A 146 1.01 -31.60 8.79
C ARG A 146 1.26 -32.47 7.57
N MET A 147 2.33 -32.11 6.85
CA MET A 147 2.93 -32.71 5.65
C MET A 147 2.22 -32.41 4.32
N ASP A 148 3.00 -31.78 3.43
CA ASP A 148 2.73 -31.33 2.06
C ASP A 148 1.59 -30.31 1.88
N ARG A 149 1.87 -29.04 2.18
CA ARG A 149 1.17 -27.95 1.51
C ARG A 149 1.81 -27.76 0.14
N SER A 150 1.04 -28.00 -0.91
CA SER A 150 1.41 -27.54 -2.24
C SER A 150 1.34 -26.01 -2.30
N LEU A 151 2.17 -25.35 -3.12
CA LEU A 151 2.11 -23.89 -3.41
C LEU A 151 0.67 -23.38 -3.68
N VAL A 152 -0.22 -24.27 -4.12
CA VAL A 152 -1.64 -24.02 -4.36
C VAL A 152 -2.39 -23.61 -3.08
N ASP A 153 -2.08 -24.20 -1.92
CA ASP A 153 -2.79 -23.95 -0.66
C ASP A 153 -2.45 -22.59 -0.04
N GLU A 154 -1.19 -22.17 -0.12
CA GLU A 154 -0.75 -20.83 0.31
C GLU A 154 -1.28 -19.75 -0.61
N ARG A 155 -1.25 -20.01 -1.93
CA ARG A 155 -1.89 -19.15 -2.92
C ARG A 155 -3.36 -18.94 -2.59
N LEU A 156 -4.12 -19.98 -2.25
CA LEU A 156 -5.54 -19.87 -1.88
C LEU A 156 -5.76 -19.03 -0.61
N TYR A 157 -4.86 -19.10 0.37
CA TYR A 157 -4.91 -18.27 1.58
C TYR A 157 -4.76 -16.77 1.25
N TRP A 158 -3.73 -16.40 0.50
CA TRP A 158 -3.52 -15.01 0.09
C TRP A 158 -4.62 -14.52 -0.85
N LYS A 159 -5.11 -15.36 -1.76
CA LYS A 159 -6.26 -15.06 -2.62
C LYS A 159 -7.51 -14.68 -1.81
N ARG A 160 -7.72 -15.29 -0.63
CA ARG A 160 -8.86 -15.02 0.26
C ARG A 160 -8.63 -13.80 1.15
N ASN A 161 -7.41 -13.49 1.58
CA ASN A 161 -7.14 -12.24 2.30
C ASN A 161 -7.43 -11.00 1.44
N PHE A 162 -7.28 -11.11 0.12
CA PHE A 162 -7.70 -10.09 -0.83
C PHE A 162 -9.18 -10.16 -1.23
N PHE A 163 -10.00 -11.04 -0.63
CA PHE A 163 -11.39 -11.28 -1.02
C PHE A 163 -12.27 -10.01 -0.95
N LEU A 164 -12.09 -9.19 0.08
CA LEU A 164 -12.81 -7.90 0.20
C LEU A 164 -12.43 -6.93 -0.93
N CYS A 165 -11.17 -6.94 -1.38
CA CYS A 165 -10.71 -6.17 -2.55
C CYS A 165 -11.22 -6.75 -3.88
N LYS A 166 -11.48 -8.07 -3.96
CA LYS A 166 -11.94 -8.77 -5.17
C LYS A 166 -13.44 -8.64 -5.47
N MET A 167 -14.27 -8.33 -4.46
CA MET A 167 -15.74 -8.30 -4.60
C MET A 167 -16.24 -7.31 -5.67
N ARG A 168 -15.45 -6.28 -6.01
CA ARG A 168 -15.78 -5.27 -7.02
C ARG A 168 -14.73 -5.13 -8.12
N ALA A 169 -13.80 -6.09 -8.20
CA ALA A 169 -12.64 -6.04 -9.10
C ALA A 169 -12.92 -6.72 -10.44
N ASP A 170 -12.48 -6.08 -11.53
CA ASP A 170 -12.49 -6.63 -12.89
C ASP A 170 -11.58 -7.88 -13.00
N SER A 171 -11.76 -8.66 -14.08
CA SER A 171 -11.03 -9.92 -14.31
C SER A 171 -9.51 -9.75 -14.25
N GLN A 172 -8.99 -8.67 -14.84
CA GLN A 172 -7.56 -8.33 -14.83
C GLN A 172 -7.04 -8.02 -13.41
N VAL A 173 -7.81 -7.27 -12.61
CA VAL A 173 -7.46 -6.95 -11.21
C VAL A 173 -7.44 -8.21 -10.35
N ARG A 174 -8.36 -9.16 -10.60
CA ARG A 174 -8.41 -10.45 -9.89
C ARG A 174 -7.19 -11.31 -10.19
N GLN A 175 -6.76 -11.36 -11.45
CA GLN A 175 -5.57 -12.11 -11.87
C GLN A 175 -4.33 -11.52 -11.21
N ALA A 176 -4.19 -10.20 -11.22
CA ALA A 176 -3.02 -9.58 -10.65
C ALA A 176 -2.96 -9.65 -9.10
N LEU A 177 -4.11 -9.67 -8.42
CA LEU A 177 -4.19 -10.04 -7.00
C LEU A 177 -3.78 -11.50 -6.75
N ASP A 178 -4.03 -12.39 -7.71
CA ASP A 178 -3.58 -13.78 -7.65
C ASP A 178 -2.06 -13.91 -7.82
N ASP A 179 -1.45 -13.02 -8.60
CA ASP A 179 -0.01 -12.97 -8.84
C ASP A 179 0.73 -12.37 -7.63
N ILE A 180 0.23 -11.26 -7.05
CA ILE A 180 0.75 -10.73 -5.78
C ILE A 180 0.63 -11.77 -4.66
N ALA A 181 -0.52 -12.46 -4.58
CA ALA A 181 -0.71 -13.55 -3.64
C ALA A 181 0.33 -14.66 -3.82
N MET A 182 0.65 -15.00 -5.07
CA MET A 182 1.67 -15.99 -5.39
C MET A 182 3.06 -15.53 -4.95
N LEU A 183 3.41 -14.28 -5.22
CA LEU A 183 4.70 -13.71 -4.83
C LEU A 183 4.89 -13.66 -3.33
N ILE A 184 3.86 -13.26 -2.58
CA ILE A 184 3.97 -13.24 -1.12
C ILE A 184 4.08 -14.67 -0.57
N SER A 185 3.37 -15.64 -1.16
CA SER A 185 3.52 -17.06 -0.81
C SER A 185 4.95 -17.55 -1.08
N GLN A 186 5.47 -17.37 -2.30
CA GLN A 186 6.83 -17.78 -2.67
C GLN A 186 7.87 -17.09 -1.79
N PHE A 187 7.68 -15.80 -1.49
CA PHE A 187 8.63 -15.03 -0.71
C PHE A 187 8.72 -15.54 0.74
N PHE A 188 7.63 -16.04 1.32
CA PHE A 188 7.61 -16.58 2.68
C PHE A 188 7.40 -18.11 2.73
N GLU A 189 7.69 -18.83 1.63
CA GLU A 189 7.43 -20.28 1.48
C GLU A 189 8.00 -21.12 2.63
N ASP A 190 9.14 -20.69 3.20
CA ASP A 190 9.84 -21.41 4.25
C ASP A 190 9.11 -21.38 5.61
N ASN A 191 8.19 -20.43 5.82
CA ASN A 191 7.62 -20.12 7.14
C ASN A 191 6.15 -19.69 7.07
N ASN A 192 5.30 -20.26 7.95
CA ASN A 192 3.87 -19.90 8.06
C ASN A 192 3.63 -18.52 8.70
N TYR A 193 4.18 -17.44 8.14
CA TYR A 193 3.97 -16.09 8.66
C TYR A 193 2.60 -15.54 8.25
N VAL A 194 1.87 -14.99 9.22
CA VAL A 194 0.74 -14.11 8.91
C VAL A 194 1.24 -12.65 8.81
N ILE A 195 0.49 -11.76 8.16
CA ILE A 195 0.86 -10.33 7.99
C ILE A 195 1.31 -9.68 9.30
N SER A 196 0.64 -10.02 10.41
CA SER A 196 1.00 -9.46 11.72
C SER A 196 2.34 -9.96 12.28
N ASP A 197 2.88 -11.12 11.84
CA ASP A 197 4.24 -11.58 12.16
C ASP A 197 5.28 -10.76 11.41
N ILE A 198 5.04 -10.51 10.11
CA ILE A 198 5.91 -9.65 9.28
C ILE A 198 6.02 -8.25 9.91
N ILE A 199 4.89 -7.65 10.28
CA ILE A 199 4.87 -6.34 10.98
C ILE A 199 5.67 -6.41 12.29
N ALA A 200 5.50 -7.47 13.09
CA ALA A 200 6.24 -7.62 14.34
C ALA A 200 7.75 -7.74 14.09
N GLY A 201 8.18 -8.51 13.09
CA GLY A 201 9.59 -8.65 12.73
C GLY A 201 10.19 -7.36 12.18
N LEU A 202 9.46 -6.60 11.36
CA LEU A 202 9.88 -5.26 10.92
C LEU A 202 10.05 -4.29 12.10
N LEU A 203 9.13 -4.31 13.07
CA LEU A 203 9.24 -3.50 14.29
C LEU A 203 10.45 -3.89 15.14
N LEU A 204 10.74 -5.19 15.25
CA LEU A 204 11.95 -5.65 15.94
C LEU A 204 13.20 -5.16 15.21
N LEU A 205 13.24 -5.31 13.89
CA LEU A 205 14.38 -4.93 13.07
C LEU A 205 14.68 -3.43 13.14
N VAL A 206 13.66 -2.57 13.03
CA VAL A 206 13.81 -1.11 13.13
C VAL A 206 14.39 -0.68 14.47
N HIS A 207 14.05 -1.40 15.54
CA HIS A 207 14.51 -1.11 16.90
C HIS A 207 15.68 -1.99 17.35
N SER A 208 16.24 -2.81 16.46
CA SER A 208 17.31 -3.74 16.80
C SER A 208 18.60 -2.96 17.04
N PRO A 209 19.28 -3.16 18.18
CA PRO A 209 20.58 -2.55 18.44
C PRO A 209 21.68 -3.12 17.53
N HIS A 210 21.41 -4.23 16.84
CA HIS A 210 22.35 -4.92 15.94
C HIS A 210 22.15 -4.56 14.47
N LYS A 211 21.54 -3.41 14.17
CA LYS A 211 21.32 -2.95 12.79
C LYS A 211 22.65 -2.89 12.05
N ARG A 212 22.91 -3.88 11.18
CA ARG A 212 24.07 -3.87 10.29
C ARG A 212 23.78 -2.84 9.21
N ILE A 213 24.43 -1.69 9.31
CA ILE A 213 24.47 -0.75 8.19
C ILE A 213 25.42 -1.39 7.18
N PRO A 214 24.97 -1.73 5.95
CA PRO A 214 25.89 -2.21 4.93
C PRO A 214 26.99 -1.16 4.74
N PRO A 215 28.24 -1.59 4.48
CA PRO A 215 29.32 -0.63 4.23
C PRO A 215 28.88 0.30 3.10
N PRO A 216 29.24 1.60 3.18
CA PRO A 216 28.96 2.50 2.07
C PRO A 216 29.57 1.88 0.81
N ILE A 217 28.75 1.68 -0.22
CA ILE A 217 29.25 1.31 -1.54
C ILE A 217 30.25 2.40 -1.91
N GLU A 218 31.47 2.02 -2.29
CA GLU A 218 32.40 2.95 -2.93
C GLU A 218 31.69 3.46 -4.19
N SER A 219 31.03 4.60 -4.06
CA SER A 219 30.47 5.29 -5.22
C SER A 219 31.62 5.48 -6.19
N ILE A 220 31.42 5.15 -7.46
CA ILE A 220 32.30 5.61 -8.53
C ILE A 220 32.14 7.14 -8.54
N ILE A 221 32.92 7.83 -7.72
CA ILE A 221 32.93 9.30 -7.66
C ILE A 221 33.62 9.74 -8.94
N LYS A 222 32.82 9.91 -10.00
CA LYS A 222 33.30 10.62 -11.17
C LYS A 222 33.60 12.05 -10.76
N THR A 223 34.76 12.54 -11.18
CA THR A 223 35.10 13.94 -10.95
C THR A 223 34.07 14.82 -11.66
N GLU A 224 33.68 15.93 -11.03
CA GLU A 224 32.64 16.85 -11.53
C GLU A 224 32.90 17.36 -12.97
N ASN A 225 34.12 17.21 -13.46
CA ASN A 225 34.52 17.54 -14.82
C ASN A 225 33.91 16.62 -15.90
N GLU A 226 33.57 15.37 -15.57
CA GLU A 226 33.02 14.38 -16.52
C GLU A 226 31.50 14.50 -16.72
N LEU A 227 30.80 15.25 -15.85
CA LEU A 227 29.35 15.37 -15.88
C LEU A 227 28.86 16.37 -16.93
N PRO A 228 27.73 16.10 -17.61
CA PRO A 228 27.05 17.08 -18.46
C PRO A 228 26.71 18.37 -17.70
N HIS A 229 26.81 19.53 -18.36
CA HIS A 229 26.60 20.85 -17.72
C HIS A 229 25.23 21.00 -17.04
N TRP A 230 24.20 20.32 -17.54
CA TRP A 230 22.85 20.36 -16.98
C TRP A 230 22.69 19.56 -15.68
N MET A 231 23.60 18.61 -15.40
CA MET A 231 23.61 17.81 -14.17
C MET A 231 24.40 18.45 -13.03
N LYS A 232 25.33 19.36 -13.35
CA LYS A 232 26.18 20.02 -12.35
C LYS A 232 25.37 20.95 -11.45
N LEU A 233 25.77 21.06 -10.18
CA LEU A 233 25.24 22.08 -9.30
C LEU A 233 25.82 23.46 -9.70
N PRO A 234 25.04 24.56 -9.64
CA PRO A 234 23.64 24.64 -9.18
C PRO A 234 22.61 24.45 -10.30
N ASN A 235 23.03 24.21 -11.55
CA ASN A 235 22.17 24.19 -12.73
C ASN A 235 21.05 23.14 -12.64
N CYS A 236 21.37 21.93 -12.16
CA CYS A 236 20.37 20.88 -12.01
C CYS A 236 19.26 21.28 -11.04
N LEU A 237 19.61 21.86 -9.88
CA LEU A 237 18.66 22.31 -8.86
C LEU A 237 17.78 23.46 -9.35
N LYS A 238 18.34 24.36 -10.19
CA LYS A 238 17.59 25.48 -10.77
C LYS A 238 16.35 25.00 -11.53
N TYR A 239 16.45 23.90 -12.27
CA TYR A 239 15.34 23.38 -13.07
C TYR A 239 14.61 22.20 -12.41
N ALA A 240 15.19 21.57 -11.38
CA ALA A 240 14.59 20.42 -10.70
C ALA A 240 13.20 20.74 -10.14
N SER A 241 13.02 21.89 -9.46
CA SER A 241 11.72 22.28 -8.90
C SER A 241 10.64 22.36 -9.98
N ARG A 242 10.97 22.94 -11.14
CA ARG A 242 10.05 23.10 -12.27
C ARG A 242 9.64 21.75 -12.87
N TYR A 243 10.60 20.87 -13.12
CA TYR A 243 10.29 19.54 -13.65
C TYR A 243 9.61 18.62 -12.63
N PHE A 244 9.84 18.86 -11.33
CA PHE A 244 9.14 18.18 -10.25
C PHE A 244 7.64 18.54 -10.24
N GLU A 245 7.29 19.81 -10.47
CA GLU A 245 5.88 20.23 -10.61
C GLU A 245 5.17 19.44 -11.71
N PHE A 246 5.79 19.29 -12.90
CA PHE A 246 5.21 18.47 -13.98
C PHE A 246 5.08 16.99 -13.60
N ALA A 247 6.11 16.40 -13.00
CA ALA A 247 6.10 15.01 -12.55
C ALA A 247 4.98 14.72 -11.53
N PHE A 248 4.57 15.73 -10.77
CA PHE A 248 3.47 15.63 -9.81
C PHE A 248 2.10 16.04 -10.38
N ALA A 249 2.06 16.98 -11.31
CA ALA A 249 0.82 17.46 -11.93
C ALA A 249 0.07 16.33 -12.65
N VAL A 250 0.77 15.35 -13.21
CA VAL A 250 0.19 14.17 -13.87
C VAL A 250 -0.55 13.20 -12.93
N TYR A 251 -0.41 13.37 -11.60
CA TYR A 251 -1.28 12.68 -10.63
C TYR A 251 -2.69 13.28 -10.56
N GLY A 252 -2.88 14.51 -11.07
CA GLY A 252 -4.17 15.16 -11.22
C GLY A 252 -4.76 15.67 -9.90
N TRP A 253 -6.09 15.63 -9.80
CA TRP A 253 -6.84 16.28 -8.71
C TRP A 253 -6.49 15.81 -7.29
N PRO A 254 -6.13 14.54 -7.01
CA PRO A 254 -5.75 14.13 -5.65
C PRO A 254 -4.52 14.90 -5.17
N HIS A 255 -3.56 15.12 -6.08
CA HIS A 255 -2.37 15.91 -5.78
C HIS A 255 -2.71 17.41 -5.65
N TYR A 256 -3.56 17.94 -6.54
CA TYR A 256 -4.04 19.33 -6.44
C TYR A 256 -4.64 19.63 -5.06
N ILE A 257 -5.48 18.74 -4.53
CA ILE A 257 -6.07 18.88 -3.19
C ILE A 257 -5.02 18.77 -2.09
N ALA A 258 -4.08 17.82 -2.20
CA ALA A 258 -3.01 17.65 -1.23
C ALA A 258 -2.14 18.92 -1.09
N CYS A 259 -1.90 19.63 -2.19
CA CYS A 259 -1.18 20.89 -2.20
C CYS A 259 -2.04 22.11 -1.84
N ASN A 260 -3.37 22.02 -1.96
CA ASN A 260 -4.29 23.14 -1.77
C ASN A 260 -5.42 22.79 -0.78
N CYS A 261 -5.11 22.88 0.52
CA CYS A 261 -6.06 22.55 1.60
C CYS A 261 -7.15 23.61 1.86
N ALA A 262 -7.18 24.72 1.11
CA ALA A 262 -8.11 25.82 1.34
C ALA A 262 -9.49 25.58 0.68
N CYS A 263 -10.57 26.00 1.33
CA CYS A 263 -11.95 25.87 0.81
C CYS A 263 -12.14 26.46 -0.61
N GLY A 264 -11.37 27.51 -0.96
CA GLY A 264 -11.41 28.11 -2.29
C GLY A 264 -10.88 27.19 -3.41
N ALA A 265 -9.85 26.38 -3.13
CA ALA A 265 -9.29 25.44 -4.09
C ALA A 265 -10.26 24.28 -4.35
N TRP A 266 -10.96 23.80 -3.32
CA TRP A 266 -12.04 22.83 -3.46
C TRP A 266 -13.18 23.37 -4.33
N TYR A 267 -13.60 24.62 -4.09
CA TYR A 267 -14.63 25.27 -4.92
C TYR A 267 -14.20 25.41 -6.38
N LEU A 268 -12.96 25.85 -6.64
CA LEU A 268 -12.41 26.01 -7.99
C LEU A 268 -12.33 24.67 -8.73
N LEU A 269 -11.84 23.64 -8.04
CA LEU A 269 -11.78 22.27 -8.57
C LEU A 269 -13.18 21.75 -8.90
N CYS A 270 -14.15 21.85 -7.98
CA CYS A 270 -15.53 21.43 -8.22
C CYS A 270 -16.18 22.19 -9.38
N LYS A 271 -15.93 23.49 -9.50
CA LYS A 271 -16.43 24.32 -10.60
C LYS A 271 -15.87 23.86 -11.96
N LYS A 272 -14.56 23.55 -12.05
CA LYS A 272 -13.94 23.06 -13.29
C LYS A 272 -14.30 21.60 -13.60
N LEU A 273 -14.42 20.73 -12.61
CA LEU A 273 -14.81 19.32 -12.80
C LEU A 273 -16.26 19.17 -13.30
N ASN A 274 -17.16 20.09 -12.94
CA ASN A 274 -18.55 20.09 -13.43
C ASN A 274 -18.70 20.51 -14.90
N CYS A 275 -17.66 21.06 -15.54
CA CYS A 275 -17.78 21.61 -16.91
C CYS A 275 -17.26 20.71 -18.03
N CYS A 276 -16.49 19.65 -17.78
CA CYS A 276 -16.17 18.54 -18.72
C CYS A 276 -15.09 17.62 -18.11
N CYS A 277 -15.21 16.31 -18.38
CA CYS A 277 -14.46 15.20 -17.78
C CYS A 277 -12.92 15.35 -17.72
N ARG A 278 -12.34 15.00 -16.55
CA ARG A 278 -10.95 14.56 -16.22
C ARG A 278 -9.72 15.41 -16.65
N SER A 279 -9.72 16.16 -17.75
CA SER A 279 -8.52 16.86 -18.26
C SER A 279 -8.14 18.14 -17.50
N HIS A 280 -9.11 18.80 -16.87
CA HIS A 280 -8.92 20.13 -16.30
C HIS A 280 -8.07 20.19 -15.02
N ALA A 281 -7.84 19.08 -14.33
CA ALA A 281 -7.03 19.07 -13.11
C ALA A 281 -5.54 19.29 -13.42
N LEU A 282 -5.04 18.73 -14.53
CA LEU A 282 -3.68 18.96 -14.99
C LEU A 282 -3.51 20.41 -15.44
N GLU A 283 -4.44 20.93 -16.24
CA GLU A 283 -4.45 22.34 -16.68
C GLU A 283 -4.58 23.35 -15.53
N LEU A 284 -5.12 22.95 -14.37
CA LEU A 284 -5.14 23.79 -13.17
C LEU A 284 -3.78 23.89 -12.47
N MET A 285 -2.87 22.96 -12.75
CA MET A 285 -1.53 22.87 -12.16
C MET A 285 -0.44 23.34 -13.12
N LEU A 286 -0.81 23.63 -14.37
CA LEU A 286 0.08 24.21 -15.37
C LEU A 286 -0.05 25.74 -15.32
N ASP A 287 1.09 26.43 -15.40
CA ASP A 287 1.12 27.88 -15.51
C ASP A 287 0.68 28.36 -16.90
N ASP A 288 0.35 29.64 -17.03
CA ASP A 288 -0.04 30.29 -18.30
C ASP A 288 1.08 30.22 -19.37
N GLU A 289 2.33 30.00 -18.96
CA GLU A 289 3.49 29.81 -19.86
C GLU A 289 3.66 28.36 -20.37
N CYS A 290 2.72 27.47 -20.04
CA CYS A 290 2.72 26.08 -20.46
C CYS A 290 1.56 25.79 -21.41
N THR A 291 1.84 25.05 -22.49
CA THR A 291 0.80 24.54 -23.39
C THR A 291 0.70 23.02 -23.29
N LEU A 292 -0.47 22.49 -22.95
CA LEU A 292 -0.72 21.05 -22.96
C LEU A 292 -0.81 20.56 -24.42
N ALA A 293 0.18 19.79 -24.88
CA ALA A 293 0.21 19.24 -26.24
C ALA A 293 -0.54 17.91 -26.34
N PHE A 294 -0.40 17.04 -25.35
CA PHE A 294 -1.03 15.72 -25.33
C PHE A 294 -1.26 15.22 -23.91
N VAL A 295 -2.30 14.42 -23.71
CA VAL A 295 -2.54 13.73 -22.45
C VAL A 295 -3.14 12.35 -22.69
N CYS A 296 -2.57 11.33 -22.06
CA CYS A 296 -3.06 9.97 -22.06
C CYS A 296 -3.58 9.59 -20.67
N PHE A 297 -4.87 9.27 -20.58
CA PHE A 297 -5.53 8.85 -19.33
C PHE A 297 -5.69 7.33 -19.21
N ARG A 298 -5.16 6.54 -20.16
CA ARG A 298 -5.26 5.07 -20.09
C ARG A 298 -4.47 4.57 -18.89
N ASN A 299 -5.13 3.74 -18.10
CA ASN A 299 -4.60 3.23 -16.84
C ASN A 299 -4.95 1.76 -16.72
N GLY A 300 -4.10 0.91 -17.28
CA GLY A 300 -4.24 -0.53 -17.40
C GLY A 300 -2.94 -1.24 -17.02
N LEU A 301 -2.86 -2.56 -17.22
CA LEU A 301 -1.63 -3.31 -16.95
C LEU A 301 -0.53 -2.87 -17.95
N PHE A 302 0.60 -2.35 -17.45
CA PHE A 302 1.65 -1.72 -18.25
C PHE A 302 1.23 -0.47 -19.05
N GLU A 303 0.00 0.02 -18.89
CA GLU A 303 -0.48 1.24 -19.52
C GLU A 303 -0.51 2.37 -18.48
N VAL A 304 0.49 3.25 -18.53
CA VAL A 304 0.67 4.30 -17.54
C VAL A 304 0.24 5.67 -18.12
N PRO A 305 -0.55 6.46 -17.37
CA PRO A 305 -0.87 7.83 -17.75
C PRO A 305 0.35 8.73 -17.85
N PHE A 306 0.36 9.57 -18.89
CA PHE A 306 1.41 10.56 -19.11
C PHE A 306 0.85 11.78 -19.84
N ALA A 307 1.59 12.88 -19.79
CA ALA A 307 1.27 14.11 -20.52
C ALA A 307 2.49 14.64 -21.26
N VAL A 308 2.25 15.33 -22.37
CA VAL A 308 3.27 16.10 -23.08
C VAL A 308 2.89 17.57 -22.96
N VAL A 309 3.79 18.36 -22.38
CA VAL A 309 3.62 19.78 -22.09
C VAL A 309 4.73 20.56 -22.77
N ILE A 310 4.38 21.64 -23.44
CA ILE A 310 5.34 22.60 -23.99
C ILE A 310 5.60 23.65 -22.91
N ASP A 311 6.81 23.68 -22.38
CA ASP A 311 7.23 24.67 -21.37
C ASP A 311 8.04 25.79 -22.04
N HIS A 312 7.41 26.96 -22.21
CA HIS A 312 8.04 28.09 -22.88
C HIS A 312 9.13 28.74 -22.00
N HIS A 313 9.05 28.59 -20.68
CA HIS A 313 10.05 29.13 -19.75
C HIS A 313 11.41 28.45 -19.92
N THR A 314 11.43 27.12 -20.06
CA THR A 314 12.67 26.35 -20.24
C THR A 314 12.98 26.01 -21.70
N ASN A 315 12.12 26.40 -22.64
CA ASN A 315 12.16 25.97 -24.05
C ASN A 315 12.24 24.44 -24.17
N ALA A 316 11.33 23.74 -23.49
CA ALA A 316 11.33 22.29 -23.41
C ALA A 316 10.01 21.66 -23.87
N ILE A 317 10.11 20.52 -24.53
CA ILE A 317 8.99 19.59 -24.75
C ILE A 317 9.07 18.56 -23.63
N VAL A 318 8.22 18.71 -22.61
CA VAL A 318 8.25 17.92 -21.38
C VAL A 318 7.30 16.74 -21.48
N ILE A 319 7.82 15.52 -21.38
CA ILE A 319 7.06 14.28 -21.24
C ILE A 319 7.01 13.96 -19.74
N ALA A 320 5.87 14.22 -19.10
CA ALA A 320 5.64 13.95 -17.70
C ALA A 320 4.92 12.61 -17.52
N ILE A 321 5.52 11.68 -16.78
CA ILE A 321 5.06 10.30 -16.61
C ILE A 321 4.60 10.09 -15.18
N ARG A 322 3.37 9.63 -15.00
CA ARG A 322 2.80 9.36 -13.67
C ARG A 322 3.47 8.14 -13.06
N GLY A 323 3.80 8.20 -11.76
CA GLY A 323 4.14 6.99 -10.99
C GLY A 323 2.90 6.28 -10.44
N SER A 324 3.13 5.45 -9.43
CA SER A 324 2.08 4.57 -8.89
C SER A 324 0.99 5.35 -8.16
N ALA A 325 -0.22 5.37 -8.73
CA ALA A 325 -1.39 6.05 -8.19
C ALA A 325 -2.63 5.14 -8.18
N SER A 326 -2.49 3.91 -8.66
CA SER A 326 -3.52 2.91 -8.77
C SER A 326 -2.98 1.52 -8.50
N PHE A 327 -3.89 0.60 -8.20
CA PHE A 327 -3.55 -0.78 -7.92
C PHE A 327 -2.82 -1.47 -9.10
N MET A 328 -3.13 -1.10 -10.35
CA MET A 328 -2.44 -1.59 -11.55
C MET A 328 -0.98 -1.13 -11.63
N ASP A 329 -0.67 0.04 -11.11
CA ASP A 329 0.72 0.51 -11.06
C ASP A 329 1.53 -0.31 -10.05
N ILE A 330 0.93 -0.64 -8.89
CA ILE A 330 1.56 -1.51 -7.89
C ILE A 330 1.81 -2.91 -8.46
N ILE A 331 0.93 -3.41 -9.33
CA ILE A 331 1.14 -4.67 -10.03
C ILE A 331 2.23 -4.53 -11.08
N THR A 332 2.32 -3.40 -11.78
CA THR A 332 3.43 -3.15 -12.70
C THR A 332 4.77 -3.12 -11.94
N ASP A 333 4.76 -2.60 -10.71
CA ASP A 333 5.89 -2.62 -9.76
C ASP A 333 6.24 -4.03 -9.25
N LEU A 334 5.25 -4.93 -9.20
CA LEU A 334 5.36 -6.27 -8.63
C LEU A 334 5.26 -7.40 -9.66
N SER A 335 5.09 -7.11 -10.96
CA SER A 335 4.94 -8.13 -12.00
C SER A 335 6.28 -8.84 -12.13
N LEU A 336 6.34 -9.98 -11.44
CA LEU A 336 7.42 -10.93 -11.29
C LEU A 336 6.82 -12.27 -11.72
N ASP A 337 6.83 -12.59 -13.02
CA ASP A 337 6.45 -13.95 -13.46
C ASP A 337 7.58 -14.96 -13.11
N ASP A 338 7.19 -16.23 -12.98
CA ASP A 338 7.88 -17.41 -12.43
C ASP A 338 9.31 -17.78 -12.93
N GLU A 339 10.02 -16.94 -13.67
CA GLU A 339 11.44 -17.17 -13.97
C GLU A 339 12.32 -16.23 -13.13
N MET A 340 13.15 -16.82 -12.26
CA MET A 340 14.02 -16.15 -11.29
C MET A 340 14.64 -14.84 -11.83
N LEU A 341 14.18 -13.70 -11.31
CA LEU A 341 14.63 -12.32 -11.60
C LEU A 341 14.16 -11.79 -12.96
N ASP A 342 13.00 -11.12 -12.95
CA ASP A 342 12.23 -10.56 -14.09
C ASP A 342 12.93 -9.34 -14.75
N SER A 343 14.19 -9.55 -15.10
CA SER A 343 15.06 -8.64 -15.80
C SER A 343 15.23 -9.16 -17.23
N ILE A 344 14.76 -8.41 -18.22
CA ILE A 344 14.92 -8.78 -19.62
C ILE A 344 16.17 -8.10 -20.15
N ASP A 345 16.97 -8.84 -20.93
CA ASP A 345 18.05 -8.25 -21.70
C ASP A 345 17.52 -7.26 -22.74
N VAL A 346 18.07 -6.06 -22.78
CA VAL A 346 17.65 -5.00 -23.69
C VAL A 346 17.77 -5.44 -25.16
N ASP A 347 18.72 -6.32 -25.48
CA ASP A 347 18.89 -6.85 -26.84
C ASP A 347 17.75 -7.80 -27.27
N SER A 348 16.92 -8.25 -26.33
CA SER A 348 15.69 -8.99 -26.62
C SER A 348 14.52 -8.05 -26.99
N ASP A 349 14.63 -6.75 -26.75
CA ASP A 349 13.63 -5.76 -27.15
C ASP A 349 13.71 -5.49 -28.66
N PRO A 350 12.60 -5.60 -29.41
CA PRO A 350 12.61 -5.46 -30.87
C PRO A 350 13.02 -4.06 -31.35
N ILE A 351 12.91 -3.02 -30.52
CA ILE A 351 13.28 -1.65 -30.87
C ILE A 351 14.76 -1.42 -30.51
N LEU A 352 15.17 -1.82 -29.30
CA LEU A 352 16.52 -1.52 -28.79
C LEU A 352 17.60 -2.46 -29.32
N ARG A 353 17.26 -3.68 -29.76
CA ARG A 353 18.19 -4.64 -30.39
C ARG A 353 19.00 -4.08 -31.57
N SER A 354 18.52 -3.01 -32.20
CA SER A 354 19.18 -2.40 -33.35
C SER A 354 20.22 -1.32 -32.97
N ASP A 355 20.32 -0.97 -31.69
CA ASP A 355 21.22 0.07 -31.20
C ASP A 355 22.60 -0.49 -30.88
N LYS A 356 23.56 -0.20 -31.77
CA LYS A 356 24.95 -0.66 -31.66
C LYS A 356 25.70 -0.08 -30.46
N GLU A 357 25.19 0.99 -29.82
CA GLU A 357 25.80 1.51 -28.58
C GLU A 357 25.52 0.57 -27.38
N LEU A 358 24.49 -0.28 -27.46
CA LEU A 358 24.11 -1.21 -26.40
C LEU A 358 24.95 -2.50 -26.43
N ASP A 359 25.34 -2.96 -27.62
CA ASP A 359 26.14 -4.20 -27.82
C ASP A 359 27.55 -4.17 -27.19
N GLY A 360 28.07 -3.00 -26.82
CA GLY A 360 29.48 -2.79 -26.49
C GLY A 360 29.95 -3.29 -25.11
N TYR A 361 29.03 -3.63 -24.20
CA TYR A 361 29.35 -3.72 -22.76
C TYR A 361 28.71 -4.93 -22.04
N GLY A 362 28.28 -5.93 -22.80
CA GLY A 362 27.65 -7.15 -22.28
C GLY A 362 26.15 -7.02 -22.03
N GLU A 363 25.54 -8.06 -21.50
CA GLU A 363 24.09 -8.18 -21.31
C GLU A 363 23.54 -7.07 -20.40
N ILE A 364 22.61 -6.24 -20.90
CA ILE A 364 22.00 -5.14 -20.15
C ILE A 364 20.61 -5.58 -19.72
N ARG A 365 20.40 -5.80 -18.44
CA ARG A 365 19.13 -6.30 -17.93
C ARG A 365 18.29 -5.17 -17.34
N VAL A 366 17.01 -5.10 -17.69
CA VAL A 366 16.06 -4.08 -17.23
C VAL A 366 14.80 -4.68 -16.65
N HIS A 367 14.14 -3.98 -15.73
CA HIS A 367 12.88 -4.47 -15.14
C HIS A 367 11.79 -4.62 -16.21
N ARG A 368 11.26 -5.83 -16.36
CA ARG A 368 10.29 -6.17 -17.41
C ARG A 368 9.03 -5.30 -17.42
N GLY A 369 8.37 -5.12 -16.27
CA GLY A 369 7.17 -4.29 -16.15
C GLY A 369 7.40 -2.81 -16.53
N ILE A 370 8.51 -2.23 -16.06
CA ILE A 370 8.93 -0.86 -16.38
C ILE A 370 9.26 -0.73 -17.88
N LEU A 371 9.98 -1.70 -18.46
CA LEU A 371 10.31 -1.72 -19.89
C LEU A 371 9.05 -1.77 -20.76
N LYS A 372 8.10 -2.67 -20.45
CA LYS A 372 6.82 -2.75 -21.16
C LYS A 372 6.05 -1.43 -21.12
N SER A 373 6.04 -0.77 -19.96
CA SER A 373 5.37 0.52 -19.79
C SER A 373 6.06 1.64 -20.57
N ALA A 374 7.40 1.66 -20.59
CA ALA A 374 8.17 2.60 -21.40
C ALA A 374 7.92 2.39 -22.90
N ARG A 375 7.86 1.13 -23.35
CA ARG A 375 7.53 0.79 -24.74
C ARG A 375 6.13 1.26 -25.12
N TYR A 376 5.13 1.05 -24.26
CA TYR A 376 3.77 1.54 -24.47
C TYR A 376 3.73 3.06 -24.68
N ILE A 377 4.44 3.83 -23.85
CA ILE A 377 4.52 5.29 -24.01
C ILE A 377 5.20 5.65 -25.33
N TYR A 378 6.32 5.02 -25.66
CA TYR A 378 7.03 5.24 -26.93
C TYR A 378 6.13 4.97 -28.15
N GLU A 379 5.47 3.82 -28.20
CA GLU A 379 4.54 3.45 -29.28
C GLU A 379 3.38 4.43 -29.38
N THR A 380 2.83 4.89 -28.25
CA THR A 380 1.76 5.89 -28.21
C THR A 380 2.23 7.25 -28.76
N LEU A 381 3.43 7.70 -28.40
CA LEU A 381 4.02 8.94 -28.90
C LEU A 381 4.27 8.89 -30.41
N GLN A 382 4.74 7.75 -30.91
CA GLN A 382 4.98 7.51 -32.34
C GLN A 382 3.66 7.45 -33.13
N ALA A 383 2.69 6.66 -32.67
CA ALA A 383 1.42 6.46 -33.37
C ALA A 383 0.60 7.75 -33.52
N ASN A 384 0.78 8.72 -32.62
CA ASN A 384 0.11 10.01 -32.67
C ASN A 384 1.02 11.15 -33.16
N HIS A 385 2.24 10.86 -33.62
CA HIS A 385 3.22 11.86 -34.11
C HIS A 385 3.50 13.02 -33.13
N ILE A 386 3.33 12.81 -31.82
CA ILE A 386 3.32 13.90 -30.83
C ILE A 386 4.65 14.64 -30.76
N ILE A 387 5.77 13.89 -30.75
CA ILE A 387 7.11 14.48 -30.68
C ILE A 387 7.45 15.19 -31.99
N GLU A 388 7.13 14.57 -33.13
CA GLU A 388 7.45 15.09 -34.46
C GLU A 388 6.70 16.40 -34.72
N ASP A 389 5.40 16.45 -34.41
CA ASP A 389 4.58 17.66 -34.51
C ASP A 389 5.06 18.77 -33.57
N ALA A 390 5.44 18.42 -32.34
CA ALA A 390 5.96 19.37 -31.36
C ALA A 390 7.31 19.95 -31.78
N GLN A 391 8.23 19.12 -32.28
CA GLN A 391 9.53 19.57 -32.79
C GLN A 391 9.39 20.40 -34.06
N GLN A 392 8.45 20.09 -34.95
CA GLN A 392 8.19 20.91 -36.14
C GLN A 392 7.71 22.32 -35.75
N ARG A 393 6.87 22.42 -34.72
CA ARG A 393 6.35 23.71 -34.22
C ARG A 393 7.38 24.46 -33.36
N TYR A 394 8.21 23.75 -32.61
CA TYR A 394 9.19 24.29 -31.67
C TYR A 394 10.59 23.69 -31.92
N PRO A 395 11.25 24.02 -33.04
CA PRO A 395 12.49 23.35 -33.46
C PRO A 395 13.69 23.61 -32.53
N ASN A 396 13.64 24.69 -31.74
CA ASN A 396 14.70 25.05 -30.79
C ASN A 396 14.49 24.46 -29.40
N TYR A 397 13.43 23.68 -29.19
CA TYR A 397 13.07 23.17 -27.86
C TYR A 397 13.71 21.80 -27.64
N HIS A 398 14.33 21.59 -26.48
CA HIS A 398 14.88 20.28 -26.12
C HIS A 398 13.77 19.36 -25.57
N ILE A 399 13.92 18.06 -25.78
CA ILE A 399 12.99 17.09 -25.17
C ILE A 399 13.48 16.78 -23.75
N MET A 400 12.56 16.86 -22.79
CA MET A 400 12.80 16.55 -21.39
C MET A 400 11.78 15.51 -20.93
N ILE A 401 12.24 14.46 -20.27
CA ILE A 401 11.39 13.47 -19.61
C ILE A 401 11.44 13.76 -18.11
N CYS A 402 10.30 13.67 -17.44
CA CYS A 402 10.26 13.73 -15.99
C CYS A 402 9.22 12.75 -15.44
N GLY A 403 9.49 12.24 -14.25
CA GLY A 403 8.58 11.33 -13.57
C GLY A 403 8.97 11.17 -12.10
N HIS A 404 8.02 10.71 -11.30
CA HIS A 404 8.21 10.40 -9.89
C HIS A 404 7.95 8.91 -9.62
N SER A 405 8.70 8.29 -8.70
CA SER A 405 8.54 6.88 -8.32
C SER A 405 8.61 5.96 -9.55
N LEU A 406 7.65 5.05 -9.77
CA LEU A 406 7.58 4.22 -10.98
C LEU A 406 7.72 5.03 -12.28
N GLY A 407 7.09 6.20 -12.37
CA GLY A 407 7.14 7.06 -13.56
C GLY A 407 8.55 7.57 -13.85
N ALA A 408 9.38 7.74 -12.82
CA ALA A 408 10.79 8.07 -12.98
C ALA A 408 11.58 6.91 -13.60
N GLY A 409 11.33 5.67 -13.14
CA GLY A 409 11.93 4.47 -13.72
C GLY A 409 11.52 4.25 -15.19
N ILE A 410 10.23 4.43 -15.49
CA ILE A 410 9.72 4.39 -16.87
C ILE A 410 10.38 5.47 -17.72
N GLY A 411 10.52 6.69 -17.19
CA GLY A 411 11.16 7.81 -17.88
C GLY A 411 12.62 7.53 -18.24
N SER A 412 13.37 6.90 -17.33
CA SER A 412 14.77 6.50 -17.58
C SER A 412 14.88 5.50 -18.74
N LEU A 413 13.99 4.52 -18.84
CA LEU A 413 13.97 3.57 -19.96
C LEU A 413 13.39 4.18 -21.24
N LEU A 414 12.40 5.07 -21.13
CA LEU A 414 11.88 5.82 -22.27
C LEU A 414 12.96 6.69 -22.93
N ALA A 415 13.86 7.25 -22.11
CA ALA A 415 15.01 8.00 -22.62
C ALA A 415 15.88 7.15 -23.55
N LEU A 416 16.05 5.85 -23.28
CA LEU A 416 16.80 4.92 -24.14
C LEU A 416 16.14 4.78 -25.52
N PHE A 417 14.83 4.54 -25.57
CA PHE A 417 14.09 4.43 -26.82
C PHE A 417 14.16 5.72 -27.66
N LEU A 418 14.09 6.88 -27.01
CA LEU A 418 14.12 8.17 -27.70
C LEU A 418 15.52 8.63 -28.08
N LYS A 419 16.57 8.15 -27.41
CA LYS A 419 17.96 8.56 -27.64
C LYS A 419 18.41 8.36 -29.09
N ILE A 420 17.93 7.29 -29.74
CA ILE A 420 18.23 6.98 -31.15
C ILE A 420 17.80 8.12 -32.08
N LYS A 421 16.61 8.71 -31.85
CA LYS A 421 16.09 9.83 -32.63
C LYS A 421 16.53 11.19 -32.09
N CYS A 422 16.77 11.29 -30.79
CA CYS A 422 17.03 12.52 -30.07
C CYS A 422 18.23 12.34 -29.12
N PRO A 423 19.48 12.48 -29.61
CA PRO A 423 20.68 12.21 -28.82
C PRO A 423 20.82 13.07 -27.56
N ASP A 424 20.28 14.30 -27.57
CA ASP A 424 20.33 15.26 -26.46
C ASP A 424 19.17 15.10 -25.45
N ILE A 425 18.48 13.96 -25.47
CA ILE A 425 17.37 13.66 -24.55
C ILE A 425 17.83 13.74 -23.09
N ARG A 426 17.01 14.37 -22.24
CA ARG A 426 17.26 14.50 -20.79
C ARG A 426 16.11 13.89 -20.01
N CYS A 427 16.41 13.27 -18.89
CA CYS A 427 15.45 12.67 -17.97
C CYS A 427 15.74 13.11 -16.54
N TYR A 428 14.76 13.72 -15.88
CA TYR A 428 14.76 14.03 -14.46
C TYR A 428 13.92 12.97 -13.74
N ALA A 429 14.61 12.03 -13.10
CA ALA A 429 14.01 10.89 -12.44
C ALA A 429 13.92 11.16 -10.93
N PHE A 430 12.72 11.45 -10.41
CA PHE A 430 12.52 11.70 -8.98
C PHE A 430 12.15 10.43 -8.24
N ALA A 431 12.95 10.03 -7.26
CA ALA A 431 12.77 8.80 -6.48
C ALA A 431 12.54 7.53 -7.35
N PRO A 432 13.35 7.28 -8.40
CA PRO A 432 13.17 6.10 -9.24
C PRO A 432 13.40 4.80 -8.44
N PRO A 433 12.74 3.68 -8.80
CA PRO A 433 13.04 2.38 -8.20
C PRO A 433 14.50 1.98 -8.38
N GLY A 434 15.06 1.26 -7.39
CA GLY A 434 16.48 0.87 -7.40
C GLY A 434 16.88 -0.16 -8.45
N SER A 435 15.94 -0.96 -8.97
CA SER A 435 16.19 -2.06 -9.92
C SER A 435 15.65 -1.79 -11.33
N VAL A 436 15.77 -0.57 -11.85
CA VAL A 436 15.31 -0.24 -13.21
C VAL A 436 16.20 -0.85 -14.28
N ILE A 437 17.53 -0.76 -14.11
CA ILE A 437 18.55 -1.20 -15.08
C ILE A 437 19.75 -1.80 -14.34
N SER A 438 20.42 -2.80 -14.95
CA SER A 438 21.61 -3.45 -14.41
C SER A 438 22.83 -2.53 -14.46
N GLU A 439 23.89 -2.92 -13.73
CA GLU A 439 25.18 -2.20 -13.69
C GLU A 439 25.76 -1.97 -15.09
N ASN A 440 25.64 -2.96 -15.96
CA ASN A 440 26.07 -2.84 -17.35
C ASN A 440 25.35 -1.66 -18.02
N GLY A 441 24.08 -1.38 -17.78
CA GLY A 441 23.38 -0.26 -18.43
C GLY A 441 23.69 1.15 -17.92
N ILE A 442 24.59 1.31 -16.95
CA ILE A 442 24.93 2.63 -16.38
C ILE A 442 25.51 3.57 -17.45
N TYR A 443 26.44 3.11 -18.27
CA TYR A 443 27.12 3.97 -19.26
C TYR A 443 26.15 4.54 -20.32
N VAL A 444 25.06 3.82 -20.61
CA VAL A 444 24.05 4.23 -21.59
C VAL A 444 23.20 5.38 -21.06
N THR A 445 22.85 5.30 -19.77
CA THR A 445 21.90 6.18 -19.08
C THR A 445 22.58 7.38 -18.41
N GLU A 446 23.89 7.29 -18.16
CA GLU A 446 24.66 8.30 -17.42
C GLU A 446 24.57 9.70 -18.01
N LYS A 447 24.54 9.85 -19.34
CA LYS A 447 24.52 11.18 -19.98
C LYS A 447 23.10 11.75 -20.11
N SER A 448 22.09 10.90 -20.04
CA SER A 448 20.70 11.27 -20.33
C SER A 448 19.83 11.35 -19.07
N THR A 449 20.18 10.67 -17.98
CA THR A 449 19.30 10.51 -16.81
C THR A 449 19.94 11.04 -15.53
N LEU A 450 19.23 11.93 -14.82
CA LEU A 450 19.60 12.43 -13.51
C LEU A 450 18.56 12.00 -12.48
N SER A 451 18.99 11.22 -11.49
CA SER A 451 18.13 10.71 -10.42
C SER A 451 18.22 11.57 -9.15
N PHE A 452 17.06 11.89 -8.56
CA PHE A 452 16.96 12.60 -7.30
C PHE A 452 16.45 11.64 -6.22
N VAL A 453 17.22 11.47 -5.14
CA VAL A 453 16.87 10.58 -4.01
C VAL A 453 16.84 11.38 -2.72
N LEU A 454 15.72 11.31 -1.99
CA LEU A 454 15.52 12.06 -0.75
C LEU A 454 15.76 11.19 0.48
N GLY A 455 16.85 11.45 1.21
CA GLY A 455 17.08 10.88 2.54
C GLY A 455 16.90 9.36 2.59
N ASP A 456 15.96 8.92 3.42
CA ASP A 456 15.65 7.51 3.68
C ASP A 456 14.53 6.90 2.82
N ASP A 457 14.25 7.51 1.67
CA ASP A 457 13.25 6.99 0.72
C ASP A 457 13.50 5.51 0.39
N VAL A 458 12.45 4.70 0.57
CA VAL A 458 12.48 3.27 0.36
C VAL A 458 12.51 2.92 -1.13
N VAL A 459 11.90 3.72 -1.99
CA VAL A 459 11.68 3.36 -3.40
C VAL A 459 13.00 3.17 -4.16
N PRO A 460 13.97 4.10 -4.09
CA PRO A 460 15.27 3.90 -4.74
C PRO A 460 16.13 2.79 -4.11
N ARG A 461 15.74 2.28 -2.95
CA ARG A 461 16.43 1.22 -2.21
C ARG A 461 15.74 -0.14 -2.38
N MET A 462 14.58 -0.19 -3.03
CA MET A 462 13.91 -1.45 -3.34
C MET A 462 14.63 -2.13 -4.50
N THR A 463 15.43 -3.14 -4.14
CA THR A 463 16.02 -4.10 -5.06
C THR A 463 15.69 -5.51 -4.61
N PHE A 464 15.80 -6.50 -5.50
CA PHE A 464 15.63 -7.90 -5.11
C PHE A 464 16.56 -8.28 -3.95
N GLN A 465 17.82 -7.83 -4.01
CA GLN A 465 18.83 -8.06 -2.98
C GLN A 465 18.43 -7.42 -1.66
N SER A 466 17.99 -6.15 -1.69
CA SER A 466 17.56 -5.42 -0.48
C SER A 466 16.32 -6.05 0.16
N ILE A 467 15.37 -6.51 -0.65
CA ILE A 467 14.15 -7.18 -0.19
C ILE A 467 14.49 -8.56 0.39
N SER A 468 15.36 -9.34 -0.26
CA SER A 468 15.81 -10.66 0.23
C SER A 468 16.62 -10.56 1.54
N LEU A 469 17.49 -9.54 1.64
CA LEU A 469 18.18 -9.22 2.89
C LEU A 469 17.18 -8.82 3.98
N LEU A 470 16.18 -8.01 3.65
CA LEU A 470 15.12 -7.62 4.59
C LEU A 470 14.36 -8.85 5.11
N LYS A 471 14.00 -9.81 4.24
CA LYS A 471 13.39 -11.09 4.65
C LYS A 471 14.28 -11.79 5.67
N THR A 472 15.54 -12.01 5.32
CA THR A 472 16.48 -12.77 6.14
C THR A 472 16.66 -12.12 7.52
N GLU A 473 16.76 -10.80 7.58
CA GLU A 473 16.89 -10.04 8.83
C GLU A 473 15.60 -10.05 9.66
N VAL A 474 14.43 -9.95 9.02
CA VAL A 474 13.13 -10.07 9.69
C VAL A 474 12.97 -11.46 10.30
N GLU A 475 13.30 -12.53 9.56
CA GLU A 475 13.25 -13.91 10.05
C GLU A 475 14.24 -14.14 11.19
N ARG A 476 15.44 -13.57 11.10
CA ARG A 476 16.43 -13.61 12.18
C ARG A 476 15.88 -12.96 13.45
N GLU A 477 15.32 -11.76 13.38
CA GLU A 477 14.76 -11.08 14.56
C GLU A 477 13.54 -11.82 15.14
N LEU A 478 12.71 -12.44 14.29
CA LEU A 478 11.56 -13.24 14.72
C LEU A 478 11.97 -14.55 15.41
N THR A 479 13.10 -15.14 15.01
CA THR A 479 13.62 -16.38 15.62
C THR A 479 14.39 -16.11 16.91
N THR A 480 15.07 -14.97 17.04
CA THR A 480 15.84 -14.61 18.23
C THR A 480 15.00 -14.02 19.36
N THR A 481 13.82 -13.45 19.05
CA THR A 481 12.97 -12.81 20.07
C THR A 481 12.30 -13.83 21.00
N ASP A 482 12.34 -13.56 22.30
CA ASP A 482 11.57 -14.23 23.34
C ASP A 482 10.26 -13.49 23.68
N LYS A 483 10.11 -12.25 23.20
CA LYS A 483 8.97 -11.38 23.49
C LYS A 483 7.67 -11.86 22.86
N ALA A 484 6.58 -11.61 23.56
CA ALA A 484 5.24 -11.87 23.06
C ALA A 484 4.87 -10.89 21.94
N LYS A 485 4.12 -11.38 20.94
CA LYS A 485 3.76 -10.61 19.75
C LYS A 485 3.00 -9.31 20.05
N TYR A 486 2.08 -9.32 21.01
CA TYR A 486 1.33 -8.13 21.40
C TYR A 486 2.24 -7.05 22.00
N GLU A 487 3.25 -7.47 22.76
CA GLU A 487 4.22 -6.58 23.39
C GLU A 487 5.07 -5.89 22.31
N ILE A 488 5.53 -6.66 21.32
CA ILE A 488 6.29 -6.15 20.17
C ILE A 488 5.47 -5.12 19.41
N LEU A 489 4.21 -5.45 19.07
CA LEU A 489 3.35 -4.55 18.29
C LEU A 489 3.05 -3.26 19.07
N ILE A 490 2.61 -3.36 20.33
CA ILE A 490 2.23 -2.18 21.12
C ILE A 490 3.46 -1.31 21.42
N LYS A 491 4.54 -1.89 21.96
CA LYS A 491 5.74 -1.11 22.31
C LYS A 491 6.45 -0.61 21.07
N GLY A 492 6.50 -1.40 20.00
CA GLY A 492 7.13 -1.02 18.73
C GLY A 492 6.40 0.13 18.03
N ILE A 493 5.07 0.07 17.93
CA ILE A 493 4.26 1.16 17.37
C ILE A 493 4.38 2.42 18.25
N PHE A 494 4.28 2.26 19.57
CA PHE A 494 4.45 3.38 20.49
C PHE A 494 5.83 4.04 20.33
N LYS A 495 6.90 3.24 20.23
CA LYS A 495 8.26 3.75 20.03
C LYS A 495 8.44 4.40 18.66
N LEU A 496 7.82 3.90 17.59
CA LEU A 496 7.84 4.59 16.29
C LEU A 496 7.17 5.96 16.36
N ILE A 497 6.01 6.06 17.00
CA ILE A 497 5.24 7.30 17.09
C ILE A 497 5.92 8.31 18.02
N VAL A 498 6.50 7.84 19.13
CA VAL A 498 7.05 8.71 20.19
C VAL A 498 8.55 8.96 20.02
N SER A 499 9.30 8.08 19.35
CA SER A 499 10.78 8.11 19.29
C SER A 499 11.42 8.38 17.92
N TYR A 500 10.67 8.64 16.84
CA TYR A 500 11.24 9.09 15.54
C TYR A 500 10.77 10.53 15.22
N PRO A 501 11.66 11.50 14.90
CA PRO A 501 12.06 12.41 15.96
C PRO A 501 11.89 13.92 15.68
N PHE A 502 11.78 14.70 16.76
CA PHE A 502 12.19 16.11 16.85
C PHE A 502 13.72 16.28 17.02
N SER A 503 14.52 15.29 16.61
CA SER A 503 15.99 15.33 16.68
C SER A 503 16.60 15.16 15.28
N LEU A 504 16.46 16.18 14.44
CA LEU A 504 17.52 16.50 13.50
C LEU A 504 18.70 17.02 14.32
N HIS A 505 19.87 16.38 14.18
CA HIS A 505 21.17 16.77 14.75
C HIS A 505 21.44 16.45 16.23
N ARG A 506 22.08 15.30 16.46
CA ARG A 506 23.33 15.22 17.23
C ARG A 506 24.30 14.52 16.29
N GLY A 507 25.20 15.25 15.66
CA GLY A 507 26.44 15.66 16.30
C GLY A 507 27.48 14.61 15.94
N LEU A 508 28.16 14.85 14.82
CA LEU A 508 29.50 14.34 14.61
C LEU A 508 30.33 14.84 15.79
N ASP A 509 30.83 13.92 16.60
CA ASP A 509 32.08 14.07 17.34
C ASP A 509 33.00 12.92 16.88
#